data_AF-A0A392QV00-F1
#
_entry.id   AF-A0A392QV00-F1
#
_cell.length_a   1.000
_cell.length_b   1.000
_cell.length_c   1.000
_cell.angle_alpha   90.00
_cell.angle_beta   90.00
_cell.angle_gamma   90.00
#
_symmetry.space_group_name_H-M   'P 1'
#
loop_
_entity.id
_entity.type
_entity.pdbx_description
1 polymer ?
#
loop_
_entity_poly.entity_id
_entity_poly.type
_entity_poly.pdbx_seq_one_letter_code
_entity_poly.pdbx_strand_id
1 'polypeptide(L)'
;MQVDLVGGYYDAGDNVKFGFPMAFTTTMLSWSVIEFGGAMKTELENAREAIRWGTDYLLKATAYPDTIYVQVGDAEKDHACWERPEDMDTPRNVYKIDRNNPGSDVAAETAAALAAASIVFRKIDPIYSKTLLTRAIKVSNTHTLCHSLSYAYDVALF
;
A
#
# COMPACT_ATOMS: atom_id res chain seq x y z
N MET A 1 -11.97 -19.15 1.18
CA MET A 1 -11.65 -18.18 0.10
C MET A 1 -10.14 -18.08 0.04
N GLN A 2 -9.55 -18.26 -1.13
CA GLN A 2 -8.11 -18.09 -1.35
C GLN A 2 -7.90 -16.69 -1.93
N VAL A 3 -7.07 -15.87 -1.29
CA VAL A 3 -6.76 -14.51 -1.72
C VAL A 3 -5.32 -14.46 -2.25
N ASP A 4 -5.12 -13.80 -3.40
CA ASP A 4 -3.78 -13.54 -3.92
C ASP A 4 -3.23 -12.27 -3.25
N LEU A 5 -2.20 -12.45 -2.42
CA LEU A 5 -1.47 -11.39 -1.74
C LEU A 5 0.04 -11.45 -2.07
N VAL A 6 0.41 -12.02 -3.22
CA VAL A 6 1.80 -12.00 -3.74
C VAL A 6 2.16 -10.60 -4.25
N GLY A 7 3.43 -10.20 -4.06
CA GLY A 7 3.98 -8.89 -4.42
C GLY A 7 4.28 -8.03 -3.19
N GLY A 8 4.47 -6.72 -3.36
CA GLY A 8 4.76 -5.79 -2.26
C GLY A 8 6.13 -6.00 -1.63
N TYR A 9 6.42 -5.24 -0.59
CA TYR A 9 7.74 -5.24 0.06
C TYR A 9 7.73 -6.03 1.38
N TYR A 10 8.85 -6.67 1.69
CA TYR A 10 9.17 -6.98 3.08
C TYR A 10 9.53 -5.69 3.82
N ASP A 11 9.27 -5.65 5.12
CA ASP A 11 9.30 -4.39 5.86
C ASP A 11 10.72 -3.90 6.15
N ALA A 12 11.60 -4.80 6.61
CA ALA A 12 12.95 -4.45 7.01
C ALA A 12 13.96 -5.54 6.61
N GLY A 13 14.67 -6.11 7.60
CA GLY A 13 15.54 -7.27 7.42
C GLY A 13 14.82 -8.61 7.65
N ASP A 14 13.50 -8.56 7.82
CA ASP A 14 12.60 -9.68 8.03
C ASP A 14 11.83 -10.00 6.74
N ASN A 15 11.01 -11.06 6.74
CA ASN A 15 10.18 -11.45 5.59
C ASN A 15 8.67 -11.23 5.85
N VAL A 16 8.34 -10.41 6.84
CA VAL A 16 6.96 -9.97 7.11
C VAL A 16 6.58 -8.82 6.20
N LYS A 17 5.33 -8.82 5.75
CA LYS A 17 4.74 -7.69 5.03
C LYS A 17 3.85 -6.91 5.98
N PHE A 18 4.36 -5.84 6.57
CA PHE A 18 3.55 -4.92 7.39
C PHE A 18 2.90 -3.85 6.51
N GLY A 19 1.56 -3.83 6.48
CA GLY A 19 0.79 -3.01 5.55
C GLY A 19 0.93 -1.50 5.80
N PHE A 20 0.98 -1.07 7.07
CA PHE A 20 1.11 0.35 7.42
C PHE A 20 2.43 0.97 6.92
N PRO A 21 3.62 0.47 7.31
CA PRO A 21 4.89 1.05 6.85
C PRO A 21 5.10 0.91 5.34
N MET A 22 4.57 -0.15 4.71
CA MET A 22 4.59 -0.27 3.25
C MET A 22 3.74 0.81 2.56
N ALA A 23 2.53 1.06 3.07
CA ALA A 23 1.67 2.13 2.56
C ALA A 23 2.34 3.50 2.75
N PHE A 24 2.86 3.78 3.96
CA PHE A 24 3.62 4.99 4.26
C PHE A 24 4.79 5.22 3.30
N THR A 25 5.61 4.17 3.07
CA THR A 25 6.73 4.24 2.13
C THR A 25 6.26 4.56 0.72
N THR A 26 5.16 3.95 0.28
CA THR A 26 4.55 4.19 -1.04
C THR A 26 4.03 5.62 -1.17
N THR A 27 3.40 6.17 -0.12
CA THR A 27 2.97 7.58 -0.04
C THR A 27 4.17 8.52 -0.18
N MET A 28 5.22 8.31 0.62
CA MET A 28 6.39 9.19 0.61
C MET A 28 7.19 9.13 -0.70
N LEU A 29 7.34 7.95 -1.30
CA LEU A 29 7.94 7.81 -2.63
C LEU A 29 7.11 8.54 -3.69
N SER A 30 5.78 8.38 -3.64
CA SER A 30 4.87 9.08 -4.56
C SER A 30 4.98 10.59 -4.41
N TRP A 31 4.99 11.10 -3.18
CA TRP A 31 5.17 12.53 -2.91
C TRP A 31 6.52 13.04 -3.42
N SER A 32 7.60 12.29 -3.19
CA SER A 32 8.92 12.63 -3.73
C SER A 32 8.92 12.75 -5.26
N VAL A 33 8.23 11.83 -5.97
CA VAL A 33 8.11 11.89 -7.43
C VAL A 33 7.23 13.07 -7.88
N ILE A 34 6.18 13.41 -7.14
CA ILE A 34 5.31 14.56 -7.44
C ILE A 34 6.10 15.87 -7.36
N GLU A 35 6.84 16.08 -6.27
CA GLU A 35 7.59 17.32 -6.02
C GLU A 35 8.88 17.41 -6.83
N PHE A 36 9.63 16.31 -6.86
CA PHE A 36 11.02 16.31 -7.32
C PHE A 36 11.27 15.42 -8.52
N GLY A 37 10.23 14.85 -9.15
CA GLY A 37 10.38 13.92 -10.28
C GLY A 37 11.19 14.50 -11.45
N GLY A 38 11.10 15.82 -11.69
CA GLY A 38 11.92 16.50 -12.70
C GLY A 38 13.43 16.49 -12.40
N ALA A 39 13.83 16.39 -11.13
CA ALA A 39 15.23 16.33 -10.72
C ALA A 39 15.80 14.90 -10.72
N MET A 40 14.95 13.86 -10.78
CA MET A 40 15.36 12.45 -10.69
C MET A 40 16.05 11.92 -11.96
N LYS A 41 15.95 12.61 -13.10
CA LYS A 41 16.56 12.23 -14.38
C LYS A 41 16.21 10.77 -14.75
N THR A 42 17.22 9.89 -14.83
CA THR A 42 17.07 8.47 -15.17
C THR A 42 16.42 7.64 -14.07
N GLU A 43 16.47 8.10 -12.82
CA GLU A 43 15.89 7.39 -11.66
C GLU A 43 14.38 7.57 -11.54
N LEU A 44 13.78 8.48 -12.32
CA LEU A 44 12.33 8.71 -12.29
C LEU A 44 11.54 7.44 -12.64
N GLU A 45 12.01 6.67 -13.62
CA GLU A 45 11.31 5.43 -14.00
C GLU A 45 11.50 4.34 -12.95
N ASN A 46 12.69 4.23 -12.34
CA ASN A 46 12.92 3.30 -11.23
C ASN A 46 12.03 3.64 -10.01
N ALA A 47 11.89 4.94 -9.69
CA ALA A 47 11.01 5.40 -8.63
C ALA A 47 9.54 5.07 -8.92
N ARG A 48 9.09 5.22 -10.17
CA ARG A 48 7.74 4.83 -10.60
C ARG A 48 7.52 3.33 -10.53
N GLU A 49 8.47 2.51 -10.97
CA GLU A 49 8.38 1.05 -10.85
C GLU A 49 8.29 0.63 -9.37
N ALA A 50 9.06 1.26 -8.48
CA ALA A 50 8.96 1.01 -7.04
C ALA A 50 7.57 1.37 -6.47
N ILE A 51 7.03 2.53 -6.84
CA ILE A 51 5.66 2.94 -6.44
C ILE A 51 4.62 1.95 -6.99
N ARG A 52 4.76 1.52 -8.25
CA ARG A 52 3.86 0.55 -8.88
C ARG A 52 3.89 -0.79 -8.14
N TRP A 53 5.07 -1.27 -7.75
CA TRP A 53 5.21 -2.51 -7.00
C TRP A 53 4.46 -2.49 -5.66
N GLY A 54 4.59 -1.37 -4.91
CA GLY A 54 3.84 -1.16 -3.67
C GLY A 54 2.34 -1.07 -3.91
N THR A 55 1.92 -0.25 -4.89
CA THR A 55 0.49 -0.03 -5.17
C THR A 55 -0.22 -1.23 -5.77
N ASP A 56 0.43 -2.05 -6.59
CA ASP A 56 -0.13 -3.32 -7.08
C ASP A 56 -0.48 -4.26 -5.93
N TYR A 57 0.38 -4.33 -4.91
CA TYR A 57 0.05 -5.09 -3.70
C TYR A 57 -1.09 -4.46 -2.91
N LEU A 58 -1.10 -3.14 -2.70
CA LEU A 58 -2.18 -2.47 -1.97
C LEU A 58 -3.54 -2.61 -2.69
N LEU A 59 -3.55 -2.67 -4.02
CA LEU A 59 -4.75 -2.99 -4.81
C LEU A 59 -5.23 -4.43 -4.57
N LYS A 60 -4.34 -5.39 -4.38
CA LYS A 60 -4.73 -6.76 -3.98
C LYS A 60 -5.25 -6.80 -2.54
N ALA A 61 -4.53 -6.15 -1.63
CA ALA A 61 -4.85 -6.09 -0.20
C ALA A 61 -6.21 -5.47 0.11
N THR A 62 -6.71 -4.61 -0.79
CA THR A 62 -7.99 -3.89 -0.63
C THR A 62 -9.07 -4.35 -1.63
N ALA A 63 -8.87 -5.50 -2.30
CA ALA A 63 -9.73 -5.95 -3.40
C ALA A 63 -11.14 -6.36 -2.96
N TYR A 64 -11.28 -6.78 -1.70
CA TYR A 64 -12.54 -7.30 -1.16
C TYR A 64 -13.32 -6.18 -0.46
N PRO A 65 -14.65 -6.08 -0.66
CA PRO A 65 -15.47 -5.10 0.04
C PRO A 65 -15.32 -5.19 1.56
N ASP A 66 -15.27 -4.04 2.24
CA ASP A 66 -15.23 -3.92 3.70
C ASP A 66 -14.06 -4.66 4.39
N THR A 67 -13.02 -5.03 3.63
CA THR A 67 -11.88 -5.80 4.12
C THR A 67 -10.58 -5.21 3.59
N ILE A 68 -9.61 -5.04 4.48
CA ILE A 68 -8.23 -4.70 4.11
C ILE A 68 -7.30 -5.74 4.74
N TYR A 69 -6.48 -6.38 3.91
CA TYR A 69 -5.41 -7.26 4.38
C TYR A 69 -4.21 -6.42 4.79
N VAL A 70 -3.87 -6.45 6.07
CA VAL A 70 -2.91 -5.50 6.67
C VAL A 70 -1.58 -6.15 7.01
N GLN A 71 -1.50 -7.49 7.02
CA GLN A 71 -0.26 -8.19 7.26
C GLN A 71 -0.24 -9.58 6.62
N VAL A 72 0.92 -9.97 6.10
CA VAL A 72 1.22 -11.33 5.65
C VAL A 72 2.53 -11.78 6.31
N GLY A 73 2.48 -12.85 7.08
CA GLY A 73 3.60 -13.34 7.89
C GLY A 73 3.29 -13.32 9.39
N ASP A 74 3.70 -14.37 10.09
CA ASP A 74 3.75 -14.39 11.54
C ASP A 74 5.09 -13.81 12.02
N ALA A 75 5.05 -12.62 12.62
CA ALA A 75 6.28 -11.90 12.97
C ALA A 75 7.15 -12.64 14.00
N GLU A 76 6.54 -13.34 14.95
CA GLU A 76 7.31 -14.09 15.95
C GLU A 76 8.05 -15.26 15.30
N LYS A 77 7.39 -15.97 14.38
CA LYS A 77 8.03 -17.09 13.67
C LYS A 77 9.06 -16.63 12.65
N ASP A 78 8.75 -15.57 11.91
CA ASP A 78 9.66 -14.95 10.95
C ASP A 78 10.95 -14.49 11.64
N HIS A 79 10.83 -13.77 12.76
CA HIS A 79 12.00 -13.22 13.47
C HIS A 79 12.77 -14.26 14.29
N ALA A 80 12.20 -15.45 14.52
CA ALA A 80 12.86 -16.55 15.21
C ALA A 80 13.87 -17.31 14.32
N CYS A 81 13.84 -17.08 13.00
CA CYS A 81 14.74 -17.71 12.03
C CYS A 81 15.46 -16.64 11.20
N TRP A 82 16.76 -16.83 10.95
CA TRP A 82 17.49 -16.01 9.98
C TRP A 82 17.62 -16.78 8.67
N GLU A 83 16.79 -16.43 7.69
CA GLU A 83 16.71 -17.15 6.42
C GLU A 83 16.50 -16.21 5.24
N ARG A 84 16.86 -16.70 4.04
CA ARG A 84 16.61 -15.97 2.79
C ARG A 84 15.11 -16.05 2.47
N PRO A 85 14.49 -14.99 1.93
CA PRO A 85 13.08 -15.01 1.58
C PRO A 85 12.69 -16.11 0.57
N GLU A 86 13.63 -16.56 -0.27
CA GLU A 86 13.42 -17.64 -1.24
C GLU A 86 13.34 -19.03 -0.62
N ASP A 87 13.89 -19.21 0.59
CA ASP A 87 13.95 -20.50 1.31
C ASP A 87 12.97 -20.55 2.50
N MET A 88 12.19 -19.49 2.70
CA MET A 88 11.34 -19.31 3.88
C MET A 88 10.32 -20.44 4.06
N ASP A 89 10.36 -21.08 5.23
CA ASP A 89 9.43 -22.14 5.64
C ASP A 89 8.50 -21.73 6.80
N THR A 90 8.65 -20.51 7.31
CA THR A 90 7.83 -19.97 8.40
C THR A 90 6.37 -19.74 8.00
N PRO A 91 5.40 -19.86 8.95
CA PRO A 91 3.99 -19.64 8.65
C PRO A 91 3.68 -18.23 8.12
N ARG A 92 3.03 -18.16 6.95
CA ARG A 92 2.63 -16.90 6.31
C ARG A 92 1.16 -16.56 6.52
N ASN A 93 0.77 -16.44 7.80
CA ASN A 93 -0.59 -16.08 8.20
C ASN A 93 -1.02 -14.74 7.62
N VAL A 94 -2.31 -14.62 7.29
CA VAL A 94 -2.90 -13.41 6.69
C VAL A 94 -3.82 -12.74 7.69
N TYR A 95 -3.54 -11.48 8.01
CA TYR A 95 -4.32 -10.67 8.94
C TYR A 95 -5.07 -9.57 8.20
N LYS A 96 -6.25 -9.22 8.70
CA LYS A 96 -7.15 -8.26 8.07
C LYS A 96 -7.85 -7.38 9.09
N ILE A 97 -8.28 -6.21 8.63
CA ILE A 97 -9.28 -5.38 9.30
C ILE A 97 -10.58 -5.42 8.52
N ASP A 98 -11.68 -5.27 9.23
CA ASP A 98 -13.04 -5.20 8.68
C ASP A 98 -13.94 -4.36 9.60
N ARG A 99 -15.25 -4.31 9.32
CA ARG A 99 -16.20 -3.53 10.14
C ARG A 99 -16.25 -3.96 11.61
N ASN A 100 -15.93 -5.22 11.91
CA ASN A 100 -15.96 -5.75 13.27
C ASN A 100 -14.60 -5.63 13.96
N ASN A 101 -13.52 -5.57 13.19
CA ASN A 101 -12.15 -5.41 13.65
C ASN A 101 -11.52 -4.20 12.94
N PRO A 102 -11.82 -2.97 13.38
CA PRO A 102 -11.44 -1.77 12.66
C PRO A 102 -9.94 -1.46 12.76
N GLY A 103 -9.42 -0.69 11.82
CA GLY A 103 -8.04 -0.18 11.81
C GLY A 103 -7.92 1.07 10.95
N SER A 104 -8.39 2.21 11.48
CA SER A 104 -8.47 3.47 10.75
C SER A 104 -7.12 3.95 10.24
N ASP A 105 -6.04 3.78 11.02
CA ASP A 105 -4.72 4.31 10.70
C ASP A 105 -4.15 3.66 9.42
N VAL A 106 -4.11 2.33 9.38
CA VAL A 106 -3.64 1.58 8.19
C VAL A 106 -4.57 1.73 7.00
N ALA A 107 -5.88 1.87 7.22
CA ALA A 107 -6.81 2.16 6.15
C ALA A 107 -6.57 3.56 5.54
N ALA A 108 -6.40 4.58 6.38
CA ALA A 108 -6.14 5.94 5.95
C ALA A 108 -4.80 6.03 5.21
N GLU A 109 -3.74 5.42 5.73
CA GLU A 109 -2.44 5.42 5.06
C GLU A 109 -2.46 4.64 3.74
N THR A 110 -3.18 3.52 3.68
CA THR A 110 -3.38 2.78 2.41
C THR A 110 -4.14 3.62 1.38
N ALA A 111 -5.16 4.36 1.80
CA ALA A 111 -5.87 5.29 0.92
C ALA A 111 -4.95 6.43 0.45
N ALA A 112 -4.13 7.00 1.34
CA ALA A 112 -3.15 8.03 1.03
C ALA A 112 -2.14 7.54 -0.03
N ALA A 113 -1.58 6.35 0.15
CA ALA A 113 -0.63 5.75 -0.78
C ALA A 113 -1.22 5.59 -2.20
N LEU A 114 -2.43 5.04 -2.29
CA LEU A 114 -3.13 4.86 -3.56
C LEU A 114 -3.51 6.20 -4.20
N ALA A 115 -3.94 7.18 -3.41
CA ALA A 115 -4.27 8.52 -3.90
C ALA A 115 -3.04 9.25 -4.44
N ALA A 116 -1.94 9.30 -3.68
CA ALA A 116 -0.69 9.94 -4.10
C ALA A 116 -0.11 9.30 -5.37
N ALA A 117 -0.06 7.96 -5.43
CA ALA A 117 0.39 7.26 -6.62
C ALA A 117 -0.51 7.52 -7.84
N SER A 118 -1.83 7.72 -7.64
CA SER A 118 -2.73 8.08 -8.74
C SER A 118 -2.31 9.38 -9.44
N ILE A 119 -1.74 10.34 -8.70
CA ILE A 119 -1.22 11.61 -9.24
C ILE A 119 0.03 11.36 -10.06
N VAL A 120 0.96 10.53 -9.55
CA VAL A 120 2.20 10.14 -10.24
C VAL A 120 1.90 9.54 -11.61
N PHE A 121 0.95 8.60 -11.68
CA PHE A 121 0.63 7.89 -12.92
C PHE A 121 -0.36 8.62 -13.84
N ARG A 122 -0.93 9.76 -13.41
CA ARG A 122 -2.04 10.44 -14.11
C ARG A 122 -1.81 10.69 -15.61
N LYS A 123 -0.59 11.05 -16.01
CA LYS A 123 -0.24 11.34 -17.41
C LYS A 123 0.36 10.15 -18.16
N ILE A 124 1.08 9.28 -17.46
CA ILE A 124 1.85 8.19 -18.07
C ILE A 124 1.06 6.89 -18.18
N ASP A 125 0.10 6.67 -17.28
CA ASP A 125 -0.80 5.53 -17.27
C ASP A 125 -2.17 5.95 -16.67
N PRO A 126 -3.01 6.62 -17.47
CA PRO A 126 -4.29 7.16 -17.00
C PRO A 126 -5.27 6.08 -16.51
N ILE A 127 -5.19 4.87 -17.07
CA ILE A 127 -6.07 3.75 -16.69
C ILE A 127 -5.69 3.25 -15.29
N TYR A 128 -4.40 3.06 -15.04
CA TYR A 128 -3.90 2.68 -13.73
C TYR A 128 -4.15 3.78 -12.69
N SER A 129 -3.87 5.04 -13.02
CA SER A 129 -4.19 6.21 -12.18
C SER A 129 -5.66 6.22 -11.73
N LYS A 130 -6.60 6.03 -12.66
CA LYS A 130 -8.03 5.97 -12.32
C LYS A 130 -8.38 4.78 -11.42
N THR A 131 -7.72 3.64 -11.63
CA THR A 131 -7.89 2.44 -10.80
C THR A 131 -7.44 2.70 -9.36
N LEU A 132 -6.26 3.29 -9.18
CA LEU A 132 -5.71 3.68 -7.89
C LEU A 132 -6.63 4.66 -7.15
N LEU A 133 -7.02 5.75 -7.81
CA LEU A 133 -7.90 6.77 -7.22
C LEU A 133 -9.26 6.20 -6.81
N THR A 134 -9.86 5.37 -7.68
CA THR A 134 -11.14 4.71 -7.38
C THR A 134 -11.02 3.82 -6.15
N ARG A 135 -9.90 3.11 -6.00
CA ARG A 135 -9.68 2.29 -4.81
C ARG A 135 -9.42 3.12 -3.56
N ALA A 136 -8.62 4.17 -3.64
CA ALA A 136 -8.35 5.08 -2.53
C ALA A 136 -9.65 5.64 -1.92
N ILE A 137 -10.57 6.11 -2.76
CA ILE A 137 -11.89 6.62 -2.33
C ILE A 137 -12.70 5.54 -1.62
N LYS A 138 -12.73 4.32 -2.17
CA LYS A 138 -13.44 3.19 -1.53
C LYS A 138 -12.87 2.86 -0.16
N VAL A 139 -11.54 2.78 -0.05
CA VAL A 139 -10.84 2.45 1.20
C VAL A 139 -11.12 3.51 2.27
N SER A 140 -10.99 4.80 1.92
CA SER A 140 -11.29 5.89 2.84
C SER A 140 -12.75 5.84 3.32
N ASN A 141 -13.72 5.82 2.40
CA ASN A 141 -15.14 5.84 2.78
C ASN A 141 -15.57 4.67 3.67
N THR A 142 -14.92 3.51 3.55
CA THR A 142 -15.33 2.29 4.25
C THR A 142 -14.75 2.17 5.66
N HIS A 143 -13.55 2.72 5.88
CA HIS A 143 -12.79 2.48 7.11
C HIS A 143 -12.42 3.75 7.89
N THR A 144 -12.62 4.96 7.35
CA THR A 144 -12.47 6.21 8.12
C THR A 144 -13.85 6.75 8.48
N LEU A 145 -14.45 6.21 9.54
CA LEU A 145 -15.79 6.59 10.03
C LEU A 145 -15.86 8.00 10.67
N CYS A 146 -14.74 8.72 10.81
CA CYS A 146 -14.71 10.02 11.51
C CYS A 146 -14.56 11.25 10.59
N HIS A 147 -14.05 11.11 9.36
CA HIS A 147 -13.88 12.26 8.45
C HIS A 147 -14.04 11.83 6.99
N SER A 148 -15.27 11.57 6.58
CA SER A 148 -15.59 11.51 5.15
C SER A 148 -15.27 12.87 4.53
N LEU A 149 -14.27 12.92 3.64
CA LEU A 149 -13.94 14.01 2.70
C LEU A 149 -12.71 14.91 2.98
N SER A 150 -11.98 14.84 4.10
CA SER A 150 -10.78 15.71 4.28
C SER A 150 -9.47 15.02 3.87
N TYR A 151 -9.13 13.86 4.44
CA TYR A 151 -7.80 13.26 4.27
C TYR A 151 -7.41 12.89 2.83
N ALA A 152 -8.33 12.32 2.04
CA ALA A 152 -8.03 11.98 0.65
C ALA A 152 -7.82 13.22 -0.24
N TYR A 153 -8.41 14.36 0.15
CA TYR A 153 -8.19 15.63 -0.52
C TYR A 153 -6.94 16.32 0.02
N ASP A 154 -6.68 16.27 1.33
CA ASP A 154 -5.51 16.92 1.95
C ASP A 154 -4.18 16.27 1.52
N VAL A 155 -4.14 14.94 1.33
CA VAL A 155 -2.96 14.27 0.74
C VAL A 155 -2.83 14.55 -0.77
N ALA A 156 -3.94 14.90 -1.44
CA ALA A 156 -3.95 15.26 -2.87
C ALA A 156 -3.86 16.78 -3.13
N LEU A 157 -3.80 17.61 -2.07
CA LEU A 157 -3.74 19.08 -2.11
C LEU A 157 -2.36 19.63 -1.75
N PHE A 158 -1.36 18.76 -1.56
CA PHE A 158 0.04 19.12 -1.77
C PHE A 158 0.43 18.81 -3.22
#